data_AF-A0A242C4L4-F1
#
_entry.id   AF-A0A242C4L4-F1
#
_cell.length_a   1.000
_cell.length_b   1.000
_cell.length_c   1.000
_cell.angle_alpha   90.00
_cell.angle_beta   90.00
_cell.angle_gamma   90.00
#
_symmetry.space_group_name_H-M   'P 1'
#
loop_
_entity.id
_entity.type
_entity.pdbx_description
1 polymer ?
#
loop_
_entity_poly.entity_id
_entity_poly.type
_entity_poly.pdbx_seq_one_letter_code
_entity_poly.pdbx_strand_id
1 'polypeptide(L)'
;MIGQHFLNEGGSITLTSGIIKDEFIPMGTPSALVNGGLEAFVASAAFEIGHGIRINSVSPNALVGSWETFADSFKGFIPVGDAPVFAAYQKAVFGIMTGKTFTVY
;
A
#
# COMPACT_ATOMS: atom_id res chain seq x y z
N MET A 1 -13.20 8.14 -10.39
CA MET A 1 -12.81 7.77 -9.01
C MET A 1 -13.57 8.65 -8.04
N ILE A 2 -14.34 8.11 -7.08
CA ILE A 2 -15.24 8.97 -6.26
C ILE A 2 -14.49 9.83 -5.22
N GLY A 3 -13.41 9.30 -4.63
CA GLY A 3 -12.70 9.96 -3.53
C GLY A 3 -12.06 11.30 -3.92
N GLN A 4 -11.69 11.47 -5.19
CA GLN A 4 -11.08 12.72 -5.68
C GLN A 4 -11.98 13.94 -5.51
N HIS A 5 -13.30 13.75 -5.50
CA HIS A 5 -14.28 14.85 -5.40
C HIS A 5 -14.47 15.37 -3.96
N PHE A 6 -13.83 14.72 -2.98
CA PHE A 6 -13.90 15.08 -1.57
C PHE A 6 -12.57 15.63 -1.04
N LEU A 7 -11.57 15.79 -1.91
CA LEU A 7 -10.25 16.30 -1.55
C LEU A 7 -10.10 17.75 -1.99
N ASN A 8 -9.33 18.51 -1.21
CA ASN A 8 -8.83 19.81 -1.65
C ASN A 8 -7.86 19.63 -2.83
N GLU A 9 -7.67 20.69 -3.62
CA GLU A 9 -6.64 20.75 -4.65
C GLU A 9 -5.26 20.40 -4.05
N GLY A 10 -4.48 19.57 -4.77
CA GLY A 10 -3.20 19.07 -4.28
C GLY A 10 -3.28 18.01 -3.17
N GLY A 11 -4.48 17.50 -2.85
CA GLY A 11 -4.70 16.46 -1.86
C GLY A 11 -3.99 15.13 -2.17
N SER A 12 -3.93 14.23 -1.20
CA SER A 12 -3.27 12.93 -1.34
C SER A 12 -4.19 11.78 -0.94
N ILE A 13 -4.24 10.75 -1.77
CA ILE A 13 -4.84 9.45 -1.48
C ILE A 13 -3.70 8.46 -1.24
N THR A 14 -3.76 7.71 -0.13
CA THR A 14 -2.82 6.61 0.12
C THR A 14 -3.60 5.35 0.43
N LEU A 15 -3.37 4.29 -0.34
CA LEU A 15 -4.03 2.99 -0.17
C LEU A 15 -3.04 1.98 0.42
N THR A 16 -3.55 0.89 1.01
CA THR A 16 -2.72 -0.17 1.57
C THR A 16 -2.83 -1.40 0.68
N SER A 17 -1.71 -1.85 0.11
CA SER A 17 -1.60 -3.18 -0.51
C SER A 17 -0.93 -4.13 0.48
N GLY A 18 0.04 -4.94 0.06
CA GLY A 18 0.80 -5.79 0.96
C GLY A 18 1.61 -6.85 0.23
N ILE A 19 2.57 -7.43 0.95
CA ILE A 19 3.59 -8.37 0.45
C ILE A 19 3.03 -9.58 -0.30
N ILE A 20 1.80 -10.01 -0.02
CA ILE A 20 1.20 -11.24 -0.59
C ILE A 20 1.09 -11.22 -2.12
N LYS A 21 1.21 -10.06 -2.78
CA LYS A 21 1.32 -9.97 -4.25
C LYS A 21 2.69 -10.36 -4.82
N ASP A 22 3.74 -10.30 -4.00
CA ASP A 22 5.13 -10.66 -4.36
C ASP A 22 5.59 -11.96 -3.70
N GLU A 23 5.25 -12.17 -2.43
CA GLU A 23 5.59 -13.38 -1.66
C GLU A 23 4.34 -14.08 -1.15
N PHE A 24 4.04 -15.26 -1.71
CA PHE A 24 2.76 -15.93 -1.53
C PHE A 24 2.68 -16.76 -0.25
N ILE A 25 1.48 -16.81 0.33
CA ILE A 25 1.14 -17.67 1.47
C ILE A 25 -0.02 -18.61 1.10
N PRO A 26 -0.18 -19.77 1.78
CA PRO A 26 -1.37 -20.60 1.63
C PRO A 26 -2.66 -19.80 1.86
N MET A 27 -3.69 -20.04 1.05
CA MET A 27 -4.96 -19.30 1.06
C MET A 27 -4.84 -17.79 0.76
N GLY A 28 -3.67 -17.30 0.35
CA GLY A 28 -3.40 -15.88 0.05
C GLY A 28 -3.85 -15.40 -1.32
N THR A 29 -4.36 -16.27 -2.20
CA THR A 29 -4.73 -15.90 -3.60
C THR A 29 -5.66 -14.69 -3.70
N PRO A 30 -6.75 -14.57 -2.90
CA PRO A 30 -7.59 -13.38 -2.96
C PRO A 30 -6.83 -12.10 -2.56
N SER A 31 -5.96 -12.18 -1.56
CA SER A 31 -5.12 -11.05 -1.14
C SER A 31 -4.10 -10.67 -2.21
N ALA A 32 -3.45 -11.65 -2.86
CA ALA A 32 -2.52 -11.39 -3.97
C ALA A 32 -3.23 -10.68 -5.13
N LEU A 33 -4.43 -11.16 -5.51
CA LEU A 33 -5.25 -10.56 -6.56
C LEU A 33 -5.60 -9.10 -6.23
N VAL A 34 -6.13 -8.85 -5.02
CA VAL A 34 -6.53 -7.51 -4.60
C VAL A 34 -5.32 -6.59 -4.52
N ASN A 35 -4.22 -7.01 -3.92
CA ASN A 35 -3.02 -6.19 -3.76
C ASN A 35 -2.39 -5.84 -5.11
N GLY A 36 -2.26 -6.82 -6.01
CA GLY A 36 -1.74 -6.56 -7.37
C GLY A 36 -2.66 -5.66 -8.19
N GLY A 37 -3.97 -5.90 -8.15
CA GLY A 37 -4.96 -5.06 -8.82
C GLY A 37 -5.01 -3.63 -8.27
N LEU A 38 -4.85 -3.47 -6.95
CA LEU A 38 -4.80 -2.18 -6.29
C LEU A 38 -3.57 -1.37 -6.71
N GLU A 39 -2.40 -2.01 -6.79
CA GLU A 39 -1.17 -1.34 -7.24
C GLU A 39 -1.25 -0.93 -8.71
N ALA A 40 -1.82 -1.79 -9.57
CA ALA A 40 -2.09 -1.44 -10.96
C ALA A 40 -3.09 -0.27 -11.08
N PHE A 41 -4.16 -0.29 -10.27
CA PHE A 41 -5.11 0.81 -10.18
C PHE A 41 -4.44 2.11 -9.77
N VAL A 42 -3.62 2.12 -8.70
CA VAL A 42 -2.88 3.30 -8.24
C VAL A 42 -1.97 3.85 -9.34
N ALA A 43 -1.24 2.98 -10.03
CA ALA A 43 -0.34 3.38 -11.11
C ALA A 43 -1.09 4.02 -12.28
N SER A 44 -2.22 3.45 -12.71
CA SER A 44 -3.03 4.03 -13.80
C SER A 44 -3.75 5.30 -13.37
N ALA A 45 -4.41 5.28 -12.21
CA ALA A 45 -5.20 6.38 -11.67
C ALA A 45 -4.38 7.67 -11.53
N ALA A 46 -3.10 7.56 -11.21
CA ALA A 46 -2.21 8.71 -11.07
C ALA A 46 -2.08 9.57 -12.35
N PHE A 47 -2.35 9.01 -13.53
CA PHE A 47 -2.33 9.75 -14.80
C PHE A 47 -3.68 10.38 -15.16
N GLU A 48 -4.76 9.93 -14.52
CA GLU A 48 -6.14 10.37 -14.78
C GLU A 48 -6.68 11.30 -13.68
N ILE A 49 -6.10 11.22 -12.47
CA ILE A 49 -6.55 11.99 -11.32
C ILE A 49 -6.16 13.47 -11.50
N GLY A 50 -7.16 14.34 -11.59
CA GLY A 50 -7.00 15.77 -11.84
C GLY A 50 -6.66 16.60 -10.59
N HIS A 51 -6.66 17.92 -10.73
CA HIS A 51 -6.54 18.89 -9.62
C HIS A 51 -5.26 18.76 -8.78
N GLY A 52 -4.17 18.29 -9.40
CA GLY A 52 -2.90 18.06 -8.71
C GLY A 52 -2.96 17.03 -7.59
N ILE A 53 -4.05 16.26 -7.49
CA ILE A 53 -4.21 15.22 -6.48
C ILE A 53 -3.20 14.11 -6.76
N ARG A 54 -2.62 13.57 -5.69
CA ARG A 54 -1.68 12.45 -5.78
C ARG A 54 -2.32 11.20 -5.23
N ILE A 55 -1.98 10.06 -5.81
CA ILE A 55 -2.43 8.75 -5.33
C ILE A 55 -1.25 7.79 -5.27
N ASN A 56 -1.06 7.12 -4.14
CA ASN A 56 0.01 6.14 -3.93
C ASN A 56 -0.52 4.94 -3.15
N SER A 57 0.29 3.88 -3.05
CA SER A 57 0.06 2.75 -2.15
C SER A 57 1.27 2.50 -1.25
N VAL A 58 1.04 1.91 -0.10
CA VAL A 58 2.06 1.32 0.77
C VAL A 58 1.86 -0.19 0.81
N SER A 59 2.93 -0.94 0.55
CA SER A 59 2.94 -2.40 0.53
C SER A 59 3.85 -2.90 1.66
N PRO A 60 3.30 -3.13 2.86
CA PRO A 60 4.08 -3.65 3.97
C PRO A 60 4.16 -5.19 3.95
N ASN A 61 5.18 -5.72 4.61
CA ASN A 61 5.19 -7.10 5.10
C ASN A 61 4.36 -7.20 6.40
N ALA A 62 4.22 -8.39 6.96
CA ALA A 62 3.60 -8.61 8.26
C ALA A 62 4.25 -7.72 9.32
N LEU A 63 3.43 -7.06 10.15
CA LEU A 63 3.90 -6.16 11.20
C LEU A 63 4.31 -6.94 12.44
N VAL A 64 5.37 -6.50 13.12
CA VAL A 64 5.77 -7.01 14.44
C VAL A 64 4.60 -6.91 15.43
N GLY A 65 3.88 -5.78 15.43
CA GLY A 65 2.73 -5.56 16.32
C GLY A 65 1.54 -6.47 16.08
N SER A 66 1.50 -7.20 14.95
CA SER A 66 0.44 -8.17 14.63
C SER A 66 0.98 -9.60 14.51
N TRP A 67 2.26 -9.82 14.83
CA TRP A 67 2.94 -11.08 14.54
C TRP A 67 2.30 -12.26 15.27
N GLU A 68 1.93 -12.11 16.54
CA GLU A 68 1.28 -13.18 17.31
C GLU A 68 0.01 -13.72 16.63
N THR A 69 -0.71 -12.88 15.90
CA THR A 69 -1.94 -13.26 15.20
C THR A 69 -1.67 -13.92 13.85
N PHE A 70 -0.61 -13.51 13.14
CA PHE A 70 -0.39 -13.87 11.74
C PHE A 70 0.80 -14.80 11.50
N ALA A 71 1.65 -15.07 12.49
CA ALA A 71 2.89 -15.83 12.35
C ALA A 71 2.70 -17.19 11.64
N ASP A 72 1.60 -17.90 11.93
CA ASP A 72 1.33 -19.20 11.31
C ASP A 72 1.07 -19.12 9.80
N SER A 73 0.53 -18.00 9.32
CA SER A 73 0.29 -17.75 7.90
C SER A 73 1.54 -17.29 7.16
N PHE A 74 2.50 -16.70 7.87
CA PHE A 74 3.71 -16.06 7.32
C PHE A 74 5.00 -16.81 7.74
N LYS A 75 4.95 -18.14 7.82
CA LYS A 75 6.12 -18.95 8.20
C LYS A 75 7.30 -18.68 7.27
N GLY A 76 8.44 -18.27 7.84
CA GLY A 76 9.65 -17.95 7.09
C GLY A 76 9.80 -16.46 6.73
N PHE A 77 8.78 -15.64 6.93
CA PHE A 77 8.87 -14.19 6.75
C PHE A 77 9.55 -13.53 7.96
N ILE A 78 10.21 -12.41 7.72
CA ILE A 78 10.74 -11.52 8.75
C ILE A 78 9.77 -10.35 8.89
N PRO A 79 9.04 -10.19 10.02
CA PRO A 79 8.09 -9.10 10.15
C PRO A 79 8.81 -7.74 10.21
N VAL A 80 8.15 -6.70 9.70
CA VAL A 80 8.66 -5.32 9.73
C VAL A 80 8.13 -4.56 10.94
N GLY A 81 8.95 -3.65 11.46
CA GLY A 81 8.51 -2.73 12.50
C GLY A 81 7.53 -1.68 11.96
N ASP A 82 6.73 -1.11 12.86
CA ASP A 82 5.69 -0.14 12.48
C ASP A 82 6.29 1.18 11.96
N ALA A 83 7.44 1.61 12.49
CA ALA A 83 8.05 2.91 12.16
C ALA A 83 8.42 3.05 10.66
N PRO A 84 9.10 2.07 10.02
CA PRO A 84 9.29 2.07 8.56
C PRO A 84 8.00 2.17 7.76
N VAL A 85 6.94 1.48 8.18
CA VAL A 85 5.64 1.53 7.51
C VAL A 85 5.01 2.92 7.66
N PHE A 86 5.03 3.50 8.85
CA PHE A 86 4.56 4.88 9.07
C PHE A 86 5.34 5.91 8.26
N ALA A 87 6.66 5.75 8.14
CA ALA A 87 7.49 6.60 7.30
C ALA A 87 7.08 6.52 5.82
N ALA A 88 6.67 5.35 5.32
CA ALA A 88 6.14 5.20 3.96
C ALA A 88 4.81 5.95 3.76
N TYR A 89 3.89 5.89 4.74
CA TYR A 89 2.67 6.72 4.70
C TYR A 89 2.97 8.21 4.75
N GLN A 90 3.89 8.64 5.62
CA GLN A 90 4.32 10.04 5.67
C GLN A 90 4.91 10.50 4.33
N LYS A 91 5.74 9.67 3.70
CA LYS A 91 6.29 9.93 2.36
C LYS A 91 5.19 10.02 1.30
N ALA A 92 4.16 9.19 1.36
CA ALA A 92 3.02 9.23 0.44
C ALA A 92 2.21 10.52 0.60
N VAL A 93 1.93 10.92 1.85
CA VAL A 93 1.09 12.08 2.17
C VAL A 93 1.83 13.40 1.94
N PHE A 94 3.03 13.54 2.50
CA PHE A 94 3.76 14.82 2.51
C PHE A 94 4.77 14.96 1.36
N GLY A 95 5.11 13.86 0.68
CA GLY A 95 5.99 13.90 -0.48
C GLY A 95 5.29 14.40 -1.74
N ILE A 96 6.02 14.36 -2.86
CA ILE A 96 5.54 14.86 -4.16
C ILE A 96 5.21 13.73 -5.15
N MET A 97 5.38 12.47 -4.75
CA MET A 97 5.20 11.32 -5.63
C MET A 97 3.70 11.03 -5.87
N THR A 98 3.40 10.45 -7.03
CA THR A 98 2.10 9.88 -7.41
C THR A 98 2.33 8.62 -8.26
N GLY A 99 1.37 7.70 -8.24
CA GLY A 99 1.42 6.42 -8.97
C GLY A 99 2.48 5.45 -8.46
N LYS A 100 2.92 5.60 -7.20
CA LYS A 100 3.96 4.74 -6.61
C LYS A 100 3.41 3.79 -5.57
N THR A 101 3.96 2.58 -5.57
CA THR A 101 3.94 1.66 -4.43
C THR A 101 5.20 1.87 -3.61
N PHE A 102 5.05 2.14 -2.31
CA PHE A 102 6.15 2.14 -1.36
C PHE A 102 6.21 0.78 -0.65
N THR A 103 7.14 -0.05 -1.09
CA THR A 103 7.39 -1.38 -0.50
C THR A 103 8.19 -1.25 0.80
N VAL A 104 7.76 -1.98 1.83
CA VAL A 104 8.42 -2.07 3.14
C VAL A 104 8.39 -3.52 3.61
N TYR A 105 9.40 -4.31 3.21
CA TYR A 105 9.52 -5.73 3.53
C TYR A 105 10.72 -6.05 4.41
#